data_AF-A0A1I7L8U6-F1
#
_entry.id   AF-A0A1I7L8U6-F1
#
_cell.length_a   1.000
_cell.length_b   1.000
_cell.length_c   1.000
_cell.angle_alpha   90.00
_cell.angle_beta   90.00
_cell.angle_gamma   90.00
#
_symmetry.space_group_name_H-M   'P 1'
#
loop_
_entity.id
_entity.type
_entity.pdbx_description
1 polymer ?
#
loop_
_entity_poly.entity_id
_entity_poly.type
_entity_poly.pdbx_seq_one_letter_code
_entity_poly.pdbx_strand_id
1 'polypeptide(L)'
;MRLTRHYTVTIHDGVAVLHHAPHPLWPWYWMDTERYFREREKAYRRLAESGRPDIREVRGYSLWIDYARDGFEQHTEPVRFWRDQMGLISVWLFNVYNWRTSRVGKLARLLRRDTVNVGVMDWETFVRTYGA
;
A
#
# COMPACT_ATOMS: atom_id res chain seq x y z
N MET A 1 -0.47 13.60 -3.95
CA MET A 1 0.99 13.88 -3.98
C MET A 1 1.78 12.60 -4.25
N ARG A 2 2.91 12.66 -4.97
CA ARG A 2 3.78 11.49 -5.18
C ARG A 2 4.87 11.43 -4.11
N LEU A 3 4.96 10.31 -3.39
CA LEU A 3 5.94 10.09 -2.33
C LEU A 3 7.19 9.42 -2.89
N THR A 4 7.04 8.38 -3.69
CA THR A 4 8.15 7.70 -4.37
C THR A 4 7.78 7.45 -5.82
N ARG A 5 8.68 6.80 -6.58
CA ARG A 5 8.35 6.32 -7.93
C ARG A 5 7.17 5.34 -7.93
N HIS A 6 6.88 4.71 -6.79
CA HIS A 6 5.94 3.61 -6.64
C HIS A 6 4.76 3.93 -5.72
N TYR A 7 4.79 5.04 -4.99
CA TYR A 7 3.78 5.38 -4.02
C TYR A 7 3.31 6.82 -4.16
N THR A 8 2.01 6.99 -4.04
CA THR A 8 1.34 8.29 -3.97
C THR A 8 0.48 8.34 -2.72
N VAL A 9 0.21 9.54 -2.23
CA VAL A 9 -0.71 9.81 -1.13
C VAL A 9 -1.82 10.74 -1.59
N THR A 10 -3.04 10.43 -1.20
CA THR A 10 -4.20 11.31 -1.31
C THR A 10 -4.52 11.82 0.07
N ILE A 11 -4.72 13.12 0.24
CA ILE A 11 -5.07 13.72 1.53
C ILE A 11 -6.44 14.36 1.38
N HIS A 12 -7.38 13.96 2.22
CA HIS A 12 -8.73 14.51 2.25
C HIS A 12 -9.26 14.48 3.68
N ASP A 13 -9.81 15.60 4.15
CA ASP A 13 -10.36 15.76 5.51
C ASP A 13 -9.41 15.29 6.64
N GLY A 14 -8.11 15.50 6.44
CA GLY A 14 -7.05 15.10 7.36
C GLY A 14 -6.74 13.60 7.39
N VAL A 15 -7.26 12.83 6.43
CA VAL A 15 -6.90 11.42 6.23
C VAL A 15 -5.95 11.30 5.05
N ALA A 16 -4.74 10.81 5.31
CA ALA A 16 -3.73 10.52 4.31
C ALA A 16 -3.83 9.06 3.87
N VAL A 17 -4.30 8.82 2.65
CA VAL A 17 -4.43 7.48 2.07
C VAL A 17 -3.23 7.16 1.20
N LEU A 18 -2.48 6.12 1.56
CA LEU A 18 -1.32 5.63 0.82
C LEU A 18 -1.76 4.66 -0.28
N HIS A 19 -1.33 4.96 -1.50
CA HIS A 19 -1.61 4.17 -2.69
C HIS A 19 -0.32 3.66 -3.32
N HIS A 20 -0.30 2.38 -3.66
CA HIS A 20 0.69 1.87 -4.60
C HIS A 20 0.30 2.30 -6.02
N ALA A 21 1.19 3.06 -6.67
CA ALA A 21 0.95 3.67 -7.98
C ALA A 21 2.06 3.26 -8.95
N PRO A 22 1.97 2.06 -9.57
CA PRO A 22 2.90 1.67 -10.62
C PRO A 22 2.74 2.62 -11.82
N HIS A 23 3.85 2.97 -12.45
CA HIS A 23 3.86 3.92 -13.55
C HIS A 23 3.30 3.29 -14.84
N PRO A 24 2.52 4.02 -15.65
CA PRO A 24 1.68 3.48 -16.73
C PRO A 24 2.39 2.87 -17.95
N LEU A 25 3.73 2.83 -17.99
CA LEU A 25 4.53 2.30 -19.12
C LEU A 25 5.19 0.94 -18.83
N TRP A 26 4.67 0.12 -17.90
CA TRP A 26 5.46 -1.01 -17.35
C TRP A 26 4.92 -2.43 -17.53
N PRO A 27 5.46 -3.15 -18.53
CA PRO A 27 5.54 -4.61 -18.54
C PRO A 27 6.81 -5.17 -17.86
N TRP A 28 7.80 -4.34 -17.51
CA TRP A 28 9.18 -4.78 -17.17
C TRP A 28 9.68 -4.50 -15.74
N TYR A 29 8.80 -4.30 -14.76
CA TYR A 29 9.27 -4.00 -13.40
C TYR A 29 9.70 -5.30 -12.71
N TRP A 30 11.01 -5.61 -12.69
CA TRP A 30 11.61 -6.53 -11.72
C TRP A 30 11.59 -5.91 -10.33
N MET A 31 10.47 -6.06 -9.64
CA MET A 31 10.34 -5.72 -8.23
C MET A 31 9.99 -6.99 -7.45
N ASP A 32 11.03 -7.55 -6.83
CA ASP A 32 10.89 -8.62 -5.87
C ASP A 32 10.21 -8.12 -4.57
N THR A 33 9.89 -9.09 -3.70
CA THR A 33 9.21 -8.85 -2.43
C THR A 33 9.96 -7.86 -1.56
N GLU A 34 11.28 -7.99 -1.48
CA GLU A 34 12.11 -7.18 -0.59
C GLU A 34 12.14 -5.73 -1.06
N ARG A 35 12.33 -5.53 -2.37
CA ARG A 35 12.29 -4.21 -3.00
C ARG A 35 10.93 -3.53 -2.84
N TYR A 36 9.83 -4.28 -2.95
CA TYR A 36 8.50 -3.74 -2.70
C TYR A 36 8.39 -3.16 -1.27
N PHE A 37 8.82 -3.94 -0.26
CA PHE A 37 8.71 -3.52 1.13
C PHE A 37 9.65 -2.34 1.45
N ARG A 38 10.87 -2.33 0.90
CA ARG A 38 11.78 -1.18 1.02
C ARG A 38 11.21 0.10 0.42
N GLU A 39 10.62 0.03 -0.78
CA GLU A 39 10.01 1.21 -1.42
C GLU A 39 8.78 1.73 -0.66
N ARG A 40 8.07 0.82 0.02
CA ARG A 40 6.95 1.17 0.89
C ARG A 40 7.42 1.91 2.14
N GLU A 41 8.41 1.36 2.84
CA GLU A 41 8.99 1.99 4.03
C GLU A 41 9.58 3.37 3.69
N LYS A 42 10.25 3.49 2.55
CA LYS A 42 10.71 4.78 2.02
C LYS A 42 9.57 5.76 1.79
N ALA A 43 8.41 5.30 1.30
CA ALA A 43 7.23 6.14 1.15
C ALA A 43 6.67 6.57 2.51
N TYR A 44 6.68 5.68 3.51
CA TYR A 44 6.25 6.01 4.86
C TYR A 44 7.14 7.10 5.47
N ARG A 45 8.47 6.94 5.39
CA ARG A 45 9.42 7.94 5.88
C ARG A 45 9.21 9.30 5.22
N ARG A 46 9.09 9.35 3.90
CA ARG A 46 8.83 10.60 3.17
C ARG A 46 7.50 11.26 3.55
N LEU A 47 6.48 10.46 3.87
CA LEU A 47 5.24 11.01 4.35
C LEU A 47 5.44 11.60 5.76
N ALA A 48 6.06 10.87 6.68
CA ALA A 48 6.32 11.33 8.04
C ALA A 48 7.17 12.62 8.07
N GLU A 49 8.20 12.70 7.23
CA GLU A 49 9.08 13.88 7.08
C GLU A 49 8.38 15.09 6.43
N SER A 50 7.16 14.94 5.89
CA SER A 50 6.49 16.02 5.16
C SER A 50 6.06 17.21 6.03
N GLY A 51 6.10 17.07 7.37
CA GLY A 51 5.78 18.14 8.30
C GLY A 51 4.34 18.68 8.17
N ARG A 52 3.44 17.90 7.58
CA ARG A 52 2.08 18.32 7.22
C ARG A 52 1.20 18.40 8.47
N PRO A 53 0.73 19.61 8.87
CA PRO A 53 -0.07 19.77 10.08
C PRO A 53 -1.54 19.42 9.87
N ASP A 54 -1.99 19.27 8.61
CA ASP A 54 -3.36 18.98 8.23
C ASP A 54 -3.72 17.49 8.33
N ILE A 55 -2.73 16.61 8.51
CA ILE A 55 -2.95 15.16 8.61
C ILE A 55 -3.21 14.78 10.06
N ARG A 56 -4.28 14.02 10.28
CA ARG A 56 -4.67 13.44 11.58
C ARG A 56 -4.52 11.93 11.59
N GLU A 57 -4.64 11.30 10.42
CA GLU A 57 -4.70 9.85 10.30
C GLU A 57 -4.06 9.39 8.98
N VAL A 58 -3.39 8.24 9.01
CA VAL A 58 -2.86 7.55 7.84
C VAL A 58 -3.63 6.25 7.63
N ARG A 59 -4.09 6.04 6.39
CA ARG A 59 -4.73 4.80 5.97
C ARG A 59 -3.99 4.10 4.85
N GLY A 60 -3.90 2.77 4.96
CA GLY A 60 -3.47 1.89 3.89
C GLY A 60 -4.57 0.91 3.52
N TYR A 61 -4.76 0.66 2.22
CA TYR A 61 -5.73 -0.31 1.72
C TYR A 61 -5.03 -1.40 0.92
N SER A 62 -5.27 -2.66 1.27
CA SER A 62 -4.65 -3.77 0.57
C SER A 62 -5.38 -5.09 0.74
N LEU A 63 -5.41 -5.91 -0.31
CA LEU A 63 -5.90 -7.28 -0.24
C LEU A 63 -4.87 -8.26 0.33
N TRP A 64 -3.60 -7.86 0.45
CA TRP A 64 -2.48 -8.77 0.68
C TRP A 64 -1.48 -8.32 1.74
N ILE A 65 -1.46 -7.02 2.06
CA ILE A 65 -0.59 -6.48 3.11
C ILE A 65 -1.25 -6.74 4.46
N ASP A 66 -0.44 -7.23 5.38
CA ASP A 66 -0.76 -7.32 6.78
C ASP A 66 -0.21 -6.10 7.50
N TYR A 67 -1.08 -5.11 7.71
CA TYR A 67 -0.74 -3.82 8.30
C TYR A 67 -0.41 -3.91 9.79
N ALA A 68 -0.86 -4.96 10.48
CA ALA A 68 -0.53 -5.20 11.88
C ALA A 68 0.99 -5.33 12.09
N ARG A 69 1.71 -5.89 11.11
CA ARG A 69 3.20 -5.98 11.15
C ARG A 69 3.90 -4.64 11.06
N ASP A 70 3.22 -3.66 10.49
CA ASP A 70 3.69 -2.29 10.35
C ASP A 70 3.24 -1.44 11.57
N GLY A 71 2.62 -2.03 12.60
CA GLY A 71 2.15 -1.32 13.80
C GLY A 71 0.83 -0.57 13.61
N PHE A 72 0.14 -0.75 12.48
CA PHE A 72 -1.19 -0.19 12.27
C PHE A 72 -2.25 -1.04 12.98
N GLU A 73 -3.31 -0.38 13.43
CA GLU A 73 -4.56 -1.08 13.71
C GLU A 73 -5.13 -1.61 12.39
N GLN A 74 -5.54 -2.87 12.36
CA GLN A 74 -6.03 -3.52 11.14
C GLN A 74 -7.46 -4.01 11.30
N HIS A 75 -8.32 -3.59 10.39
CA HIS A 75 -9.67 -4.12 10.22
C HIS A 75 -9.93 -4.45 8.75
N THR A 76 -11.13 -4.93 8.46
CA THR A 76 -11.57 -5.23 7.10
C THR A 76 -12.72 -4.31 6.67
N GLU A 77 -12.70 -3.88 5.42
CA GLU A 77 -13.77 -3.09 4.81
C GLU A 77 -14.21 -3.72 3.48
N PRO A 78 -15.48 -3.54 3.06
CA PRO A 78 -15.93 -3.98 1.74
C PRO A 78 -15.11 -3.38 0.59
N VAL A 79 -14.89 -4.18 -0.44
CA VAL A 79 -14.21 -3.76 -1.67
C VAL A 79 -14.98 -2.65 -2.36
N ARG A 80 -14.28 -1.56 -2.73
CA ARG A 80 -14.82 -0.47 -3.56
C ARG A 80 -14.12 -0.48 -4.91
N PHE A 81 -14.92 -0.80 -5.95
CA PHE A 81 -14.56 -1.29 -7.28
C PHE A 81 -13.32 -0.68 -7.98
N TRP A 82 -13.04 0.62 -7.85
CA TRP A 82 -11.92 1.28 -8.54
C TRP A 82 -10.60 1.33 -7.76
N ARG A 83 -10.64 1.30 -6.42
CA ARG A 83 -9.45 1.34 -5.56
C ARG A 83 -8.74 -0.02 -5.53
N ASP A 84 -9.50 -1.10 -5.60
CA ASP A 84 -9.03 -2.44 -5.26
C ASP A 84 -8.61 -3.26 -6.49
N GLN A 85 -9.03 -2.88 -7.71
CA GLN A 85 -8.56 -3.49 -8.96
C GLN A 85 -7.09 -3.17 -9.28
N MET A 86 -6.60 -1.96 -8.97
CA MET A 86 -5.17 -1.62 -9.12
C MET A 86 -4.29 -2.40 -8.13
N GLY A 87 -4.81 -2.71 -6.94
CA GLY A 87 -4.18 -3.61 -5.97
C GLY A 87 -4.06 -5.04 -6.50
N LEU A 88 -5.10 -5.57 -7.15
CA LEU A 88 -5.11 -6.89 -7.77
C LEU A 88 -4.19 -6.99 -8.99
N ILE A 89 -4.17 -5.96 -9.85
CA ILE A 89 -3.24 -5.87 -10.99
C ILE A 89 -1.79 -5.83 -10.50
N SER A 90 -1.50 -5.06 -9.45
CA SER A 90 -0.18 -5.00 -8.83
C SER A 90 0.24 -6.37 -8.27
N VAL A 91 -0.66 -7.06 -7.58
CA VAL A 91 -0.42 -8.42 -7.06
C VAL A 91 -0.21 -9.43 -8.18
N TRP A 92 -0.96 -9.36 -9.28
CA TRP A 92 -0.74 -10.22 -10.45
C TRP A 92 0.65 -10.00 -11.07
N LEU A 93 1.04 -8.74 -11.28
CA LEU A 93 2.34 -8.37 -11.84
C LEU A 93 3.51 -8.81 -10.93
N PHE A 94 3.39 -8.68 -9.60
CA PHE A 94 4.44 -9.16 -8.68
C PHE A 94 4.55 -10.68 -8.61
N ASN A 95 3.42 -11.39 -8.58
CA ASN A 95 3.43 -12.85 -8.43
C ASN A 95 3.87 -13.57 -9.71
N VAL A 96 3.40 -13.14 -10.88
CA VAL A 96 3.63 -13.88 -12.13
C VAL A 96 5.01 -13.60 -12.74
N TYR A 97 5.48 -12.34 -12.70
CA TYR A 97 6.70 -11.95 -13.41
C TYR A 97 7.95 -11.83 -12.51
N ASN A 98 7.82 -11.53 -11.22
CA ASN A 98 8.99 -11.20 -10.37
C ASN A 98 9.37 -12.25 -9.34
N TRP A 99 8.39 -12.92 -8.73
CA TRP A 99 8.68 -13.85 -7.62
C TRP A 99 8.96 -15.28 -8.07
N ARG A 100 9.01 -15.54 -9.39
CA ARG A 100 9.27 -16.84 -10.05
C ARG A 100 8.53 -18.02 -9.40
N THR A 101 7.36 -17.76 -8.81
CA THR A 101 6.53 -18.74 -8.12
C THR A 101 5.11 -18.61 -8.67
N SER A 102 4.56 -19.70 -9.21
CA SER A 102 3.18 -19.72 -9.68
C SER A 102 2.23 -19.67 -8.47
N ARG A 103 1.91 -18.46 -8.03
CA ARG A 103 0.95 -18.20 -6.94
C ARG A 103 -0.45 -17.93 -7.49
N VAL A 104 -0.79 -18.55 -8.60
CA VAL A 104 -2.10 -18.43 -9.27
C VAL A 104 -3.24 -18.76 -8.30
N GLY A 105 -3.09 -19.79 -7.46
CA GLY A 105 -4.09 -20.12 -6.43
C GLY A 105 -4.27 -19.01 -5.38
N LYS A 106 -3.17 -18.38 -4.94
CA LYS A 106 -3.23 -17.24 -4.01
C LYS A 106 -3.93 -16.05 -4.66
N LEU A 107 -3.63 -15.74 -5.92
CA LEU A 107 -4.27 -14.69 -6.68
C LEU A 107 -5.77 -14.97 -6.88
N ALA A 108 -6.14 -16.18 -7.32
CA ALA A 108 -7.53 -16.58 -7.50
C ALA A 108 -8.32 -16.44 -6.19
N ARG A 109 -7.70 -16.79 -5.05
CA ARG A 109 -8.30 -16.57 -3.72
C ARG A 109 -8.47 -15.08 -3.40
N LEU A 110 -7.49 -14.24 -3.72
CA LEU A 110 -7.57 -12.79 -3.49
C LEU A 110 -8.62 -12.11 -4.38
N LEU A 111 -8.76 -12.55 -5.64
CA LEU A 111 -9.80 -12.08 -6.56
C LEU A 111 -11.22 -12.42 -6.10
N ARG A 112 -11.37 -13.47 -5.27
CA ARG A 112 -12.65 -13.87 -4.69
C ARG A 112 -13.01 -13.16 -3.38
N ARG A 113 -12.13 -12.30 -2.86
CA ARG A 113 -12.41 -11.54 -1.64
C ARG A 113 -13.35 -10.37 -1.94
N ASP A 114 -14.34 -10.22 -1.09
CA ASP A 114 -15.28 -9.10 -1.04
C ASP A 114 -14.82 -7.99 -0.09
N THR A 115 -13.71 -8.21 0.61
CA THR A 115 -13.16 -7.32 1.64
C THR A 115 -11.66 -7.09 1.47
N VAL A 116 -11.20 -5.90 1.86
CA VAL A 116 -9.77 -5.52 1.90
C VAL A 116 -9.31 -5.31 3.33
N ASN A 117 -8.02 -5.52 3.60
CA ASN A 117 -7.40 -5.09 4.84
C ASN A 117 -7.22 -3.57 4.79
N VAL A 118 -7.59 -2.92 5.89
CA VAL A 118 -7.40 -1.49 6.10
C VAL A 118 -6.51 -1.32 7.31
N GLY A 119 -5.33 -0.74 7.10
CA GLY A 119 -4.47 -0.29 8.18
C GLY A 119 -4.80 1.15 8.52
N VAL A 120 -4.99 1.44 9.81
CA VAL A 120 -5.16 2.80 10.34
C VAL A 120 -4.10 3.10 11.39
N MET A 121 -3.53 4.30 11.33
CA MET A 121 -2.59 4.80 12.32
C MET A 121 -2.80 6.30 12.47
N ASP A 122 -2.85 6.80 13.70
CA ASP A 122 -2.89 8.24 13.95
C ASP A 122 -1.58 8.90 13.50
N TRP A 123 -1.66 10.18 13.14
CA TRP A 123 -0.52 10.90 12.57
C TRP A 123 0.69 10.99 13.51
N GLU A 124 0.46 11.20 14.81
CA GLU A 124 1.53 11.35 15.80
C GLU A 124 2.32 10.03 15.93
N THR A 125 1.61 8.92 16.07
CA THR A 125 2.21 7.58 16.09
C THR A 125 2.93 7.26 14.79
N PHE A 126 2.36 7.66 13.64
CA PHE A 126 2.98 7.44 12.33
C PHE A 126 4.31 8.20 12.21
N VAL A 127 4.34 9.48 12.58
CA VAL A 127 5.58 10.29 12.56
C VAL A 127 6.60 9.74 13.55
N ARG A 128 6.20 9.35 14.76
CA ARG A 128 7.12 8.73 15.73
C ARG A 128 7.73 7.43 15.21
N THR A 129 6.96 6.62 14.50
CA THR A 129 7.39 5.32 13.99
C THR A 129 8.30 5.44 12.76
N TYR A 130 7.98 6.36 11.85
CA TYR A 130 8.61 6.41 10.52
C TYR A 130 9.37 7.70 10.21
N GLY A 131 9.34 8.70 11.08
CA GLY A 131 10.03 10.00 10.89
C GLY A 131 11.50 10.02 11.31
N ALA A 132 12.05 8.88 11.75
CA ALA A 132 13.45 8.71 12.13
C ALA A 132 14.33 8.15 10.99
#